data_AF-A0A258EC82-F1
#
_entry.id   AF-A0A258EC82-F1
#
_cell.length_a   1.000
_cell.length_b   1.000
_cell.length_c   1.000
_cell.angle_alpha   90.00
_cell.angle_beta   90.00
_cell.angle_gamma   90.00
#
_symmetry.space_group_name_H-M   'P 1'
#
loop_
_entity.id
_entity.type
_entity.pdbx_description
1 polymer ?
#
loop_
_entity_poly.entity_id
_entity_poly.type
_entity_poly.pdbx_seq_one_letter_code
_entity_poly.pdbx_strand_id
1 'polypeptide(L)' 'HLICIDCNQVQEFCDPRIQNIQNTVGEILNFQVLHHSLILYGNCTKVNCPNKTENP' A
#
# COMPACT_ATOMS: atom_id res chain seq x y z
N HIS A 1 -1.25 3.52 -0.44
CA HIS A 1 0.10 4.02 -0.11
C HIS A 1 1.02 2.85 0.17
N LEU A 2 2.16 2.79 -0.49
CA LEU A 2 3.26 1.87 -0.17
C LEU A 2 4.41 2.72 0.36
N ILE A 3 4.85 2.45 1.57
CA ILE A 3 5.90 3.20 2.26
C ILE A 3 7.12 2.29 2.41
N CYS A 4 8.25 2.77 1.92
CA CYS A 4 9.52 2.11 2.17
C CYS A 4 10.04 2.46 3.57
N ILE A 5 10.32 1.46 4.41
CA ILE A 5 10.85 1.70 5.77
C ILE A 5 12.33 2.11 5.78
N ASP A 6 13.07 1.80 4.70
CA ASP A 6 14.49 2.16 4.61
C ASP A 6 14.66 3.61 4.15
N CYS A 7 13.95 4.01 3.09
CA CYS A 7 14.13 5.33 2.48
C CYS A 7 12.99 6.31 2.72
N ASN A 8 11.95 5.91 3.46
CA ASN A 8 10.74 6.71 3.71
C ASN A 8 10.04 7.20 2.45
N GLN A 9 10.34 6.61 1.29
CA GLN A 9 9.69 6.94 0.03
C GLN A 9 8.27 6.39 0.04
N VAL A 10 7.32 7.27 -0.26
CA VAL A 10 5.91 6.92 -0.42
C VAL A 10 5.60 6.76 -1.90
N GLN A 11 4.99 5.64 -2.25
CA GLN A 11 4.48 5.37 -3.59
C GLN A 11 2.96 5.20 -3.52
N GLU A 12 2.26 6.00 -4.31
CA GLU A 12 0.83 5.83 -4.55
C GLU A 12 0.63 4.89 -5.74
N PHE A 13 -0.41 4.06 -5.66
CA PHE A 13 -0.78 3.11 -6.69
C PHE A 13 -2.30 2.97 -6.75
N CYS A 14 -2.81 2.74 -7.95
CA CYS A 14 -4.20 2.40 -8.19
C CYS A 14 -4.28 0.90 -8.47
N ASP A 15 -5.03 0.16 -7.65
CA ASP A 15 -5.29 -1.26 -7.87
C ASP A 15 -6.81 -1.49 -7.99
N PRO A 16 -7.33 -1.89 -9.17
CA PRO A 16 -8.76 -2.10 -9.37
C PRO A 16 -9.35 -3.20 -8.47
N ARG A 17 -8.51 -4.10 -7.94
CA ARG A 17 -8.95 -5.16 -7.01
C ARG A 17 -9.46 -4.58 -5.69
N ILE A 18 -8.93 -3.43 -5.25
CA ILE A 18 -9.38 -2.77 -4.02
C ILE A 18 -10.84 -2.34 -4.16
N GLN A 19 -11.28 -1.90 -5.35
CA GLN A 19 -12.68 -1.57 -5.59
C GLN A 19 -13.58 -2.81 -5.48
N ASN A 20 -13.15 -3.92 -6.06
CA ASN A 20 -13.89 -5.18 -5.96
C ASN A 20 -14.03 -5.63 -4.50
N ILE A 21 -12.96 -5.56 -3.71
CA ILE A 21 -12.99 -5.90 -2.28
C ILE A 21 -13.98 -5.01 -1.53
N GLN A 22 -13.96 -3.69 -1.76
CA GLN A 22 -14.89 -2.76 -1.11
C GLN A 22 -16.35 -3.10 -1.43
N ASN A 23 -16.65 -3.38 -2.70
CA ASN A 23 -18.01 -3.76 -3.13
C ASN A 23 -18.44 -5.07 -2.46
N THR A 24 -17.62 -6.11 -2.58
CA THR A 24 -17.94 -7.45 -2.04
C THR A 24 -18.09 -7.43 -0.52
N VAL A 25 -17.20 -6.78 0.22
CA VAL A 25 -17.29 -6.69 1.68
C VAL A 25 -18.49 -5.84 2.09
N GLY A 26 -18.76 -4.75 1.37
CA GLY A 26 -19.94 -3.92 1.59
C GLY A 26 -21.24 -4.70 1.41
N GLU A 27 -21.35 -5.49 0.34
CA GLU A 27 -22.51 -6.35 0.07
C GLU A 27 -22.66 -7.46 1.11
N ILE A 28 -21.60 -8.21 1.41
CA ILE A 28 -21.66 -9.35 2.33
C ILE A 28 -22.02 -8.92 3.76
N LEU A 29 -21.47 -7.79 4.21
CA LEU A 29 -21.66 -7.31 5.58
C LEU A 29 -22.78 -6.27 5.71
N ASN A 30 -23.48 -5.95 4.62
CA ASN A 30 -24.52 -4.91 4.55
C ASN A 30 -24.02 -3.50 4.96
N PHE A 31 -22.85 -3.09 4.47
CA PHE A 31 -22.28 -1.76 4.67
C PHE A 31 -22.09 -1.00 3.35
N GLN A 32 -22.29 0.33 3.40
CA GLN A 32 -21.87 1.23 2.33
C GLN A 32 -20.46 1.74 2.62
N VAL A 33 -19.48 1.34 1.80
CA VAL A 33 -18.10 1.81 1.92
C VAL A 33 -17.99 3.23 1.36
N LEU A 34 -17.72 4.21 2.22
CA LEU A 34 -17.55 5.61 1.81
C LEU A 34 -16.11 5.95 1.44
N HIS A 35 -15.15 5.44 2.22
CA HIS A 35 -13.73 5.67 2.05
C HIS A 35 -12.93 4.42 2.47
N HIS A 36 -11.79 4.20 1.83
CA HIS A 36 -10.79 3.23 2.27
C HIS A 36 -9.43 3.91 2.41
N SER A 37 -8.59 3.40 3.31
CA SER A 37 -7.19 3.78 3.41
C SER A 37 -6.35 2.52 3.47
N LEU A 38 -5.52 2.31 2.44
CA LEU A 38 -4.58 1.20 2.39
C LEU A 38 -3.16 1.76 2.51
N ILE A 39 -2.46 1.34 3.57
CA ILE A 39 -1.05 1.66 3.78
C ILE A 39 -0.31 0.34 3.91
N LEU A 40 0.68 0.15 3.04
CA LEU A 40 1.58 -1.00 3.02
C LEU A 40 2.96 -0.51 3.42
N TYR A 41 3.63 -1.23 4.30
CA TYR A 41 5.01 -0.97 4.69
C TYR A 41 5.89 -2.10 4.19
N GLY A 42 7.03 -1.77 3.61
CA GLY A 42 7.97 -2.78 3.13
C GLY A 42 9.34 -2.19 2.83
N ASN A 43 10.25 -3.05 2.38
CA ASN A 43 11.56 -2.65 1.90
C ASN A 43 11.53 -2.59 0.37
N CYS A 44 12.04 -1.49 -0.18
CA CYS A 44 12.28 -1.35 -1.62
C CYS A 44 13.25 -2.44 -2.10
N THR A 45 12.93 -3.11 -3.21
CA THR A 45 13.88 -4.01 -3.91
C THR A 45 14.73 -3.28 -4.95
N LYS A 46 14.58 -1.95 -5.05
CA LYS A 46 15.38 -1.10 -5.95
C LYS A 46 16.86 -1.19 -5.55
N VAL A 47 17.72 -1.35 -6.54
CA VAL A 47 19.18 -1.40 -6.38
C VAL A 47 19.70 -0.11 -5.74
N ASN A 48 19.17 1.05 -6.14
CA ASN A 48 19.56 2.37 -5.61
C ASN A 48 18.50 2.94 -4.66
N CYS A 49 18.19 2.23 -3.58
CA CYS A 49 17.27 2.77 -2.59
C CYS A 49 18.01 3.81 -1.72
N PRO A 50 17.60 5.10 -1.70
CA PRO A 50 18.43 6.23 -1.27
C PRO A 50 18.76 6.32 0.23
N ASN A 51 18.53 5.27 1.00
CA ASN A 51 18.90 5.14 2.42
C ASN A 51 19.05 3.66 2.83
N LYS A 52 19.26 2.74 1.88
CA LYS A 52 19.69 1.40 2.23
C LYS A 52 21.10 1.56 2.75
N THR A 53 21.26 1.64 4.06
CA THR A 53 22.56 1.44 4.68
C THR A 53 22.97 0.03 4.25
N GLU A 54 23.89 -0.05 3.28
CA GLU A 54 24.80 -1.18 3.21
C GLU A 54 25.47 -1.25 4.57
N ASN A 55 24.86 -1.98 5.51
CA ASN A 55 25.59 -2.42 6.67
C ASN A 55 26.61 -3.44 6.14
N PRO A 56 27.91 -3.25 6.45
CA PRO A 56 28.99 -4.13 6.01
C PRO A 56 28.82 -5.59 6.46
#